data_AF-A0A8H8JDW1-F1
#
_entry.id   AF-A0A8H8JDW1-F1
#
_cell.length_a   1.000
_cell.length_b   1.000
_cell.length_c   1.000
_cell.angle_alpha   90.00
_cell.angle_beta   90.00
_cell.angle_gamma   90.00
#
_symmetry.space_group_name_H-M   'P 1'
#
loop_
_entity.id
_entity.type
_entity.pdbx_description
1 polymer ?
#
loop_
_entity_poly.entity_id
_entity_poly.type
_entity_poly.pdbx_seq_one_letter_code
_entity_poly.pdbx_strand_id
1 'polypeptide(L)'
;MLGRTNNLEHMRIEMEESRELREIFAPTTRFPFMLKSLSLQVWLLEYSFEFLRYQTKLKKLIIAPAFDPEQTRYPFLRGGLHPKALPHLGFLGVEQCTHLDLMKNRPVTAVQIYYNPVDIQILPLFATRLSQGSVPLEHLYIDMLSPPKELNTILAQFFSVISFCRVSLVALKLRIYAVNGFIEEAEDSTPYVDRVALQGCLATYPALRCFWLLDGNNPNSDPPSSDPPTPPDLTEIKTWKESCPHLKEINIFGVKLVG
;
A
#
# COMPACT_ATOMS: atom_id res chain seq x y z
N MET A 1 21.32 -14.81 17.91
CA MET A 1 21.71 -14.03 19.12
C MET A 1 20.58 -13.06 19.56
N LEU A 2 19.32 -13.53 19.69
CA LEU A 2 18.15 -12.69 20.06
C LEU A 2 17.61 -12.95 21.48
N GLY A 3 18.15 -13.95 22.19
CA GLY A 3 17.60 -14.43 23.46
C GLY A 3 17.90 -13.58 24.72
N ARG A 4 18.45 -12.37 24.59
CA ARG A 4 18.84 -11.53 25.74
C ARG A 4 18.23 -10.13 25.76
N THR A 5 17.46 -9.74 24.74
CA THR A 5 16.89 -8.40 24.62
C THR A 5 15.40 -8.41 24.94
N ASN A 6 15.02 -8.02 26.16
CA ASN A 6 13.61 -7.98 26.58
C ASN A 6 12.86 -6.73 26.09
N ASN A 7 13.58 -5.70 25.63
CA ASN A 7 13.03 -4.39 25.27
C ASN A 7 12.92 -4.17 23.75
N LEU A 8 13.01 -5.24 22.95
CA LEU A 8 12.90 -5.11 21.50
C LEU A 8 11.44 -4.89 21.09
N GLU A 9 11.11 -3.68 20.65
CA GLU A 9 9.75 -3.32 20.21
C GLU A 9 9.61 -3.24 18.68
N HIS A 10 10.73 -3.05 17.99
CA HIS A 10 10.78 -2.88 16.54
C HIS A 10 11.82 -3.84 15.97
N MET A 11 11.43 -4.58 14.95
CA MET A 11 12.35 -5.49 14.26
C MET A 11 12.15 -5.35 12.76
N ARG A 12 13.27 -5.25 12.03
CA ARG A 12 13.33 -5.42 10.59
C ARG A 12 14.20 -6.64 10.32
N ILE A 13 13.70 -7.55 9.51
CA ILE A 13 14.41 -8.74 9.06
C ILE A 13 14.46 -8.68 7.54
N GLU A 14 15.66 -8.81 7.01
CA GLU A 14 15.95 -8.81 5.59
C GLU A 14 16.84 -10.02 5.34
N MET A 15 16.34 -11.00 4.59
CA MET A 15 17.08 -12.25 4.33
C MET A 15 16.88 -12.68 2.89
N GLU A 16 17.99 -13.04 2.26
CA GLU A 16 18.02 -13.60 0.91
C GLU A 16 17.65 -15.08 0.92
N GLU A 17 17.96 -15.82 1.99
CA GLU A 17 17.70 -17.25 2.08
C GLU A 17 16.64 -17.63 3.14
N SER A 18 15.70 -18.49 2.73
CA SER A 18 14.62 -18.96 3.61
C SER A 18 15.06 -19.90 4.74
N ARG A 19 16.24 -20.52 4.60
CA ARG A 19 16.75 -21.51 5.56
C ARG A 19 17.07 -20.87 6.92
N GLU A 20 17.57 -19.65 6.90
CA GLU A 20 17.94 -18.89 8.10
C GLU A 20 16.71 -18.46 8.91
N LEU A 21 15.58 -18.19 8.24
CA LEU A 21 14.31 -17.86 8.90
C LEU A 21 13.77 -19.03 9.72
N ARG A 22 13.94 -20.26 9.24
CA ARG A 22 13.50 -21.45 9.95
C ARG A 22 14.26 -21.65 11.25
N GLU A 23 15.55 -21.29 11.27
CA GLU A 23 16.38 -21.39 12.49
C GLU A 23 16.03 -20.27 13.48
N ILE A 24 15.80 -19.05 12.99
CA ILE A 24 15.39 -17.93 13.83
C ILE A 24 14.02 -18.22 14.45
N PHE A 25 13.03 -18.57 13.62
CA PHE A 25 11.63 -18.76 14.00
C PHE A 25 11.24 -20.19 14.33
N ALA A 26 12.22 -21.07 14.59
CA ALA A 26 11.94 -22.45 14.98
C ALA A 26 10.93 -22.50 16.14
N PRO A 27 9.95 -23.43 16.13
CA PRO A 27 8.92 -23.51 17.16
C PRO A 27 9.45 -23.68 18.60
N THR A 28 10.71 -24.11 18.75
CA THR A 28 11.42 -24.20 20.04
C THR A 28 11.96 -22.86 20.55
N THR A 29 12.04 -21.84 19.69
CA THR A 29 12.60 -20.53 20.01
C THR A 29 11.54 -19.66 20.69
N ARG A 30 11.58 -19.58 22.03
CA ARG A 30 10.80 -18.59 22.77
C ARG A 30 11.48 -17.23 22.68
N PHE A 31 10.84 -16.28 22.03
CA PHE A 31 11.30 -14.90 21.98
C PHE A 31 10.88 -14.19 23.28
N PRO A 32 11.82 -13.61 24.05
CA PRO A 32 11.51 -12.97 25.33
C PRO A 32 10.90 -11.56 25.17
N PHE A 33 10.63 -11.14 23.93
CA PHE A 33 10.14 -9.81 23.58
C PHE A 33 8.84 -9.89 22.80
N MET A 34 8.09 -8.79 22.84
CA MET A 34 6.83 -8.60 22.14
C MET A 34 6.95 -7.38 21.24
N LEU A 35 6.93 -7.60 19.94
CA LEU A 35 7.09 -6.53 18.97
C LEU A 35 5.82 -5.68 18.88
N LYS A 36 6.00 -4.37 18.73
CA LYS A 36 4.97 -3.42 18.28
C LYS A 36 5.00 -3.28 16.76
N SER A 37 6.17 -3.43 16.15
CA SER A 37 6.37 -3.31 14.70
C SER A 37 7.31 -4.40 14.18
N LEU A 38 6.93 -5.03 13.08
CA LEU A 38 7.74 -6.00 12.36
C LEU A 38 7.74 -5.68 10.87
N SER A 39 8.92 -5.65 10.27
CA SER A 39 9.11 -5.62 8.81
C SER A 39 9.86 -6.87 8.39
N LEU A 40 9.28 -7.65 7.50
CA LEU A 40 9.86 -8.84 6.91
C LEU A 40 10.09 -8.57 5.43
N GLN A 41 11.34 -8.71 4.99
CA GLN A 41 11.73 -8.70 3.59
C GLN A 41 12.31 -10.07 3.29
N VAL A 42 11.43 -11.01 2.94
CA VAL A 42 11.74 -12.45 2.94
C VAL A 42 11.01 -13.18 1.82
N TRP A 43 11.65 -14.22 1.31
CA TRP A 43 11.17 -15.05 0.22
C TRP A 43 10.06 -16.05 0.56
N LEU A 44 10.05 -16.58 1.79
CA LEU A 44 9.09 -17.60 2.22
C LEU A 44 8.49 -17.25 3.58
N LEU A 45 7.18 -17.01 3.60
CA LEU A 45 6.42 -16.60 4.78
C LEU A 45 5.92 -17.77 5.63
N GLU A 46 5.98 -19.01 5.15
CA GLU A 46 5.42 -20.18 5.85
C GLU A 46 5.96 -20.31 7.29
N TYR A 47 7.26 -20.09 7.48
CA TYR A 47 7.91 -20.15 8.80
C TYR A 47 7.66 -18.92 9.67
N SER A 48 7.28 -17.79 9.08
CA SER A 48 7.01 -16.55 9.82
C SER A 48 5.67 -16.60 10.57
N PHE A 49 4.73 -17.47 10.17
CA PHE A 49 3.41 -17.53 10.80
C PHE A 49 3.43 -18.10 12.21
N GLU A 50 4.29 -19.08 12.48
CA GLU A 50 4.44 -19.58 13.85
C GLU A 50 4.93 -18.48 14.79
N PHE A 51 5.92 -17.70 14.35
CA PHE A 51 6.39 -16.53 15.09
C PHE A 51 5.28 -15.50 15.32
N LEU A 52 4.54 -15.14 14.26
CA LEU A 52 3.47 -14.15 14.32
C LEU A 52 2.34 -14.55 15.27
N ARG A 53 2.08 -15.85 15.49
CA ARG A 53 1.09 -16.31 16.48
C ARG A 53 1.42 -15.84 17.91
N TYR A 54 2.69 -15.66 18.24
CA TYR A 54 3.12 -15.24 19.57
C TYR A 54 3.26 -13.71 19.71
N GLN A 55 3.25 -12.96 18.61
CA GLN A 55 3.39 -11.49 18.62
C GLN A 55 2.06 -10.78 18.91
N THR A 56 1.49 -11.01 20.09
CA THR A 56 0.14 -10.50 20.43
C THR A 56 0.05 -8.99 20.53
N LYS A 57 1.17 -8.29 20.78
CA LYS A 57 1.25 -6.83 20.87
C LYS A 57 1.54 -6.13 19.54
N LEU A 58 1.65 -6.88 18.43
CA LEU A 58 2.03 -6.33 17.14
C LEU A 58 0.93 -5.40 16.61
N LYS A 59 1.33 -4.15 16.32
CA LYS A 59 0.46 -3.11 15.75
C LYS A 59 0.71 -2.88 14.27
N LYS A 60 1.94 -3.10 13.83
CA LYS A 60 2.40 -2.88 12.46
C LYS A 60 3.13 -4.10 11.93
N LEU A 61 2.66 -4.62 10.81
CA LEU A 61 3.31 -5.70 10.07
C LEU A 61 3.56 -5.22 8.64
N ILE A 62 4.80 -5.29 8.17
CA ILE A 62 5.16 -5.10 6.78
C ILE A 62 5.76 -6.41 6.28
N ILE A 63 5.25 -6.87 5.14
CA ILE A 63 5.73 -8.05 4.41
C ILE A 63 6.06 -7.55 3.01
N ALA A 64 7.35 -7.35 2.75
CA ALA A 64 7.89 -6.97 1.46
C ALA A 64 8.62 -8.17 0.82
N PRO A 65 8.73 -8.24 -0.51
CA PRO A 65 9.60 -9.21 -1.16
C PRO A 65 11.05 -8.86 -0.86
N ALA A 66 11.90 -9.88 -0.75
CA ALA A 66 13.27 -9.69 -1.19
C ALA A 66 13.21 -9.61 -2.72
N PHE A 67 13.59 -8.46 -3.28
CA PHE A 67 13.49 -8.19 -4.72
C PHE A 67 14.32 -9.20 -5.51
N ASP A 68 13.68 -10.00 -6.37
CA ASP A 68 14.34 -10.77 -7.41
C ASP A 68 13.66 -10.49 -8.75
N PRO A 69 14.37 -9.86 -9.69
CA PRO A 69 13.83 -9.55 -11.00
C PRO A 69 13.53 -10.80 -11.86
N GLU A 70 14.04 -11.99 -11.51
CA GLU A 70 13.89 -13.21 -12.30
C GLU A 70 12.70 -14.10 -11.88
N GLN A 71 12.12 -13.89 -10.69
CA GLN A 71 11.01 -14.72 -10.18
C GLN A 71 9.65 -14.01 -10.25
N THR A 72 8.82 -14.44 -11.19
CA THR A 72 7.46 -13.92 -11.41
C THR A 72 6.38 -14.58 -10.55
N ARG A 73 6.71 -15.58 -9.73
CA ARG A 73 5.73 -16.34 -8.96
C ARG A 73 6.22 -16.62 -7.55
N TYR A 74 5.72 -15.84 -6.61
CA TYR A 74 5.89 -16.13 -5.20
C TYR A 74 4.95 -17.26 -4.79
N PRO A 75 5.44 -18.26 -4.05
CA PRO A 75 4.60 -19.36 -3.60
C PRO A 75 3.49 -18.84 -2.68
N PHE A 76 2.26 -19.24 -2.99
CA PHE A 76 1.09 -18.99 -2.17
C PHE A 76 1.38 -19.32 -0.70
N LEU A 77 0.94 -18.42 0.19
CA LEU A 77 0.89 -18.68 1.63
C LEU A 77 0.14 -20.00 1.89
N ARG A 78 0.87 -21.08 2.18
CA ARG A 78 0.29 -22.31 2.73
C ARG A 78 0.31 -22.19 4.25
N GLY A 79 -0.85 -22.39 4.88
CA GLY A 79 -1.03 -22.28 6.32
C GLY A 79 -1.52 -20.89 6.74
N GLY A 80 -2.80 -20.80 7.11
CA GLY A 80 -3.38 -19.55 7.61
C GLY A 80 -2.86 -19.18 9.01
N LEU A 81 -2.73 -17.88 9.26
CA LEU A 81 -2.63 -17.36 10.63
C LEU A 81 -3.93 -17.66 11.38
N HIS A 82 -3.80 -18.09 12.62
CA HIS A 82 -4.96 -18.34 13.47
C HIS A 82 -5.86 -17.08 13.52
N PRO A 83 -7.20 -17.21 13.48
CA PRO A 83 -8.10 -16.04 13.43
C PRO A 83 -7.90 -15.04 14.58
N LYS A 84 -7.44 -15.53 15.74
CA LYS A 84 -7.14 -14.70 16.92
C LYS A 84 -5.70 -14.18 17.01
N ALA A 85 -4.85 -14.50 16.04
CA ALA A 85 -3.49 -13.98 16.02
C ALA A 85 -3.48 -12.50 15.62
N LEU A 86 -2.54 -11.73 16.16
CA LEU A 86 -2.36 -10.29 15.91
C LEU A 86 -3.61 -9.44 16.24
N PRO A 87 -4.18 -9.53 17.47
CA PRO A 87 -5.42 -8.85 17.83
C PRO A 87 -5.33 -7.31 17.82
N HIS A 88 -4.12 -6.76 17.80
CA HIS A 88 -3.86 -5.32 17.82
C HIS A 88 -3.30 -4.79 16.49
N LEU A 89 -3.31 -5.61 15.43
CA LEU A 89 -2.79 -5.21 14.12
C LEU A 89 -3.65 -4.08 13.53
N GLY A 90 -3.09 -2.88 13.51
CA GLY A 90 -3.74 -1.69 12.93
C GLY A 90 -3.19 -1.31 11.56
N PHE A 91 -1.94 -1.70 11.25
CA PHE A 91 -1.28 -1.42 9.98
C PHE A 91 -0.75 -2.71 9.34
N LEU A 92 -1.10 -2.92 8.07
CA LEU A 92 -0.59 -4.03 7.25
C LEU A 92 0.04 -3.51 5.96
N GLY A 93 1.33 -3.73 5.78
CA GLY A 93 2.04 -3.55 4.51
C GLY A 93 2.26 -4.90 3.82
N VAL A 94 1.84 -5.06 2.57
CA VAL A 94 2.01 -6.31 1.81
C VAL A 94 2.33 -6.02 0.35
N GLU A 95 3.00 -6.92 -0.33
CA GLU A 95 3.15 -6.80 -1.79
C GLU A 95 1.94 -7.37 -2.54
N GLN A 96 1.49 -8.55 -2.12
CA GLN A 96 0.46 -9.29 -2.86
C GLN A 96 -0.91 -9.22 -2.20
N CYS A 97 -1.95 -9.19 -3.03
CA CYS A 97 -3.35 -9.29 -2.61
C CYS A 97 -3.65 -10.55 -1.80
N THR A 98 -2.91 -11.64 -2.00
CA THR A 98 -3.03 -12.90 -1.26
C THR A 98 -2.70 -12.73 0.23
N HIS A 99 -1.81 -11.80 0.57
CA HIS A 99 -1.43 -11.52 1.94
C HIS A 99 -2.47 -10.67 2.69
N LEU A 100 -3.46 -10.10 1.99
CA LEU A 100 -4.57 -9.36 2.61
C LEU A 100 -5.50 -10.27 3.43
N ASP A 101 -5.38 -11.59 3.35
CA ASP A 101 -6.07 -12.54 4.24
C ASP A 101 -5.69 -12.36 5.71
N LEU A 102 -4.55 -11.70 5.95
CA LEU A 102 -4.15 -11.25 7.27
C LEU A 102 -5.06 -10.17 7.85
N MET A 103 -5.87 -9.48 7.04
CA MET A 103 -6.85 -8.52 7.54
C MET A 103 -8.14 -9.18 8.04
N LYS A 104 -8.43 -10.40 7.58
CA LYS A 104 -9.73 -11.04 7.84
C LYS A 104 -10.05 -11.09 9.33
N ASN A 105 -11.15 -10.42 9.71
CA ASN A 105 -11.62 -10.29 11.10
C ASN A 105 -10.64 -9.59 12.06
N ARG A 106 -9.74 -8.74 11.56
CA ARG A 106 -8.77 -7.98 12.37
C ARG A 106 -8.98 -6.47 12.25
N PRO A 107 -8.62 -5.69 13.29
CA PRO A 107 -8.89 -4.25 13.34
C PRO A 107 -7.85 -3.43 12.56
N VAL A 108 -7.60 -3.78 11.30
CA VAL A 108 -6.65 -3.09 10.43
C VAL A 108 -7.32 -1.85 9.83
N THR A 109 -6.87 -0.65 10.23
CA THR A 109 -7.35 0.63 9.71
C THR A 109 -6.43 1.22 8.63
N ALA A 110 -5.21 0.70 8.49
CA ALA A 110 -4.23 1.20 7.53
C ALA A 110 -3.60 0.06 6.72
N VAL A 111 -3.57 0.20 5.40
CA VAL A 111 -3.00 -0.79 4.49
C VAL A 111 -2.04 -0.13 3.51
N GLN A 112 -0.85 -0.72 3.36
CA GLN A 112 0.11 -0.37 2.33
C GLN A 112 0.32 -1.55 1.39
N ILE A 113 0.27 -1.30 0.09
CA ILE A 113 0.42 -2.32 -0.94
C ILE A 113 1.59 -1.95 -1.83
N TYR A 114 2.64 -2.77 -1.77
CA TYR A 114 3.85 -2.60 -2.55
C TYR A 114 3.67 -3.28 -3.90
N TYR A 115 4.00 -2.59 -4.98
CA TYR A 115 4.22 -3.20 -6.28
C TYR A 115 3.09 -4.12 -6.75
N ASN A 116 1.94 -3.52 -7.05
CA ASN A 116 0.92 -4.22 -7.81
C ASN A 116 1.13 -3.90 -9.30
N PRO A 117 1.60 -4.85 -10.15
CA PRO A 117 1.30 -4.74 -11.57
C PRO A 117 -0.22 -4.68 -11.63
N VAL A 118 -0.78 -3.51 -11.96
CA VAL A 118 -2.23 -3.37 -12.10
C VAL A 118 -2.58 -4.09 -13.39
N ASP A 119 -2.58 -5.42 -13.34
CA ASP A 119 -3.54 -6.15 -14.12
C ASP A 119 -4.89 -5.70 -13.57
N ILE A 120 -5.57 -4.84 -14.32
CA ILE A 120 -6.90 -4.32 -13.98
C ILE A 120 -7.83 -5.46 -13.52
N GLN A 121 -7.60 -6.69 -14.01
CA GLN A 121 -8.35 -7.89 -13.66
C GLN A 121 -8.25 -8.30 -12.18
N ILE A 122 -7.20 -7.90 -11.44
CA ILE A 122 -7.04 -8.25 -10.02
C ILE A 122 -7.62 -7.20 -9.06
N LEU A 123 -8.02 -6.02 -9.55
CA LEU A 123 -8.65 -4.98 -8.73
C LEU A 123 -9.93 -5.45 -7.99
N PRO A 124 -10.85 -6.24 -8.59
CA PRO A 124 -12.02 -6.74 -7.87
C PRO A 124 -11.65 -7.70 -6.72
N LEU A 125 -10.67 -8.58 -6.94
CA LEU A 125 -10.16 -9.48 -5.91
C LEU A 125 -9.54 -8.67 -4.77
N PHE A 126 -8.78 -7.64 -5.10
CA PHE A 126 -8.18 -6.71 -4.16
C PHE A 126 -9.22 -6.06 -3.23
N ALA A 127 -10.29 -5.47 -3.76
CA ALA A 127 -11.36 -4.89 -2.92
C ALA A 127 -12.09 -5.94 -2.07
N THR A 128 -12.30 -7.12 -2.64
CA THR A 128 -12.93 -8.24 -1.92
C THR A 128 -12.10 -8.65 -0.71
N ARG A 129 -10.77 -8.55 -0.75
CA ARG A 129 -9.90 -8.87 0.39
C ARG A 129 -9.79 -7.70 1.38
N LEU A 130 -9.64 -6.47 0.90
CA LEU A 130 -9.59 -5.30 1.78
C LEU A 130 -10.87 -5.13 2.62
N SER A 131 -12.03 -5.45 2.06
CA SER A 131 -13.32 -5.35 2.75
C SER A 131 -13.52 -6.39 3.88
N GLN A 132 -12.58 -7.34 4.07
CA GLN A 132 -12.67 -8.37 5.11
C GLN A 132 -12.16 -7.94 6.49
N GLY A 133 -11.65 -6.70 6.62
CA GLY A 133 -11.26 -6.11 7.90
C GLY A 133 -12.44 -6.02 8.87
N SER A 134 -12.17 -6.08 10.17
CA SER A 134 -13.23 -5.95 11.20
C SER A 134 -13.58 -4.52 11.56
N VAL A 135 -12.85 -3.55 10.99
CA VAL A 135 -13.03 -2.11 11.22
C VAL A 135 -12.96 -1.36 9.88
N PRO A 136 -13.52 -0.15 9.79
CA PRO A 136 -13.42 0.66 8.58
C PRO A 136 -11.97 1.00 8.24
N LEU A 137 -11.66 0.99 6.93
CA LEU A 137 -10.32 1.33 6.43
C LEU A 137 -10.17 2.85 6.33
N GLU A 138 -9.20 3.41 7.06
CA GLU A 138 -8.94 4.85 7.14
C GLU A 138 -7.78 5.30 6.26
N HIS A 139 -6.78 4.45 6.06
CA HIS A 139 -5.58 4.78 5.30
C HIS A 139 -5.27 3.71 4.25
N LEU A 140 -5.09 4.14 3.00
CA LEU A 140 -4.72 3.26 1.90
C LEU A 140 -3.52 3.84 1.15
N TYR A 141 -2.43 3.08 1.10
CA TYR A 141 -1.20 3.41 0.39
C TYR A 141 -0.96 2.35 -0.68
N ILE A 142 -0.82 2.74 -1.94
CA ILE A 142 -0.66 1.78 -3.04
C ILE A 142 0.45 2.26 -3.95
N ASP A 143 1.35 1.34 -4.25
CA ASP A 143 2.37 1.46 -5.25
C ASP A 143 1.90 0.66 -6.48
N MET A 144 1.50 1.36 -7.54
CA MET A 144 0.95 0.83 -8.79
C MET A 144 1.98 0.93 -9.91
N LEU A 145 2.05 -0.11 -10.75
CA LEU A 145 2.65 0.03 -12.07
C LEU A 145 1.57 0.45 -13.07
N SER A 146 1.85 1.47 -13.87
CA SER A 146 0.94 1.91 -14.93
C SER A 146 1.72 2.39 -16.14
N PRO A 147 1.31 2.04 -17.37
CA PRO A 147 1.69 2.85 -18.52
C PRO A 147 1.08 4.26 -18.36
N PRO A 148 1.79 5.35 -18.70
CA PRO A 148 1.30 6.72 -18.52
C PRO A 148 -0.02 7.02 -19.24
N LYS A 149 -0.28 6.35 -20.37
CA LYS A 149 -1.44 6.60 -21.25
C LYS A 149 -2.78 6.10 -20.68
N GLU A 150 -2.78 5.17 -19.73
CA GLU A 150 -4.01 4.56 -19.19
C GLU A 150 -4.38 5.07 -17.79
N LEU A 151 -3.66 6.08 -17.29
CA LEU A 151 -3.75 6.53 -15.91
C LEU A 151 -5.18 6.90 -15.49
N ASN A 152 -5.93 7.64 -16.31
CA ASN A 152 -7.30 8.05 -15.97
C ASN A 152 -8.26 6.86 -15.89
N THR A 153 -8.13 5.88 -16.79
CA THR A 153 -8.93 4.66 -16.78
C THR A 153 -8.65 3.84 -15.54
N ILE A 154 -7.37 3.68 -15.18
CA ILE A 154 -6.94 2.95 -13.99
C ILE A 154 -7.45 3.64 -12.72
N LEU A 155 -7.31 4.97 -12.62
CA LEU A 155 -7.83 5.74 -11.49
C LEU A 155 -9.35 5.57 -11.36
N ALA A 156 -10.11 5.70 -12.45
CA ALA A 156 -11.57 5.56 -12.42
C ALA A 156 -12.00 4.16 -11.95
N GLN A 157 -11.37 3.11 -12.47
CA GLN A 157 -11.64 1.74 -12.05
C GLN A 157 -11.22 1.51 -10.60
N PHE A 158 -10.08 2.04 -10.19
CA PHE A 158 -9.58 1.95 -8.83
C PHE A 158 -10.56 2.58 -7.84
N PHE A 159 -11.01 3.81 -8.07
CA PHE A 159 -11.99 4.49 -7.21
C PHE A 159 -13.34 3.75 -7.13
N SER A 160 -13.76 3.12 -8.22
CA SER A 160 -14.94 2.25 -8.23
C SER A 160 -14.76 1.05 -7.30
N VAL A 161 -13.60 0.40 -7.38
CA VAL A 161 -13.25 -0.81 -6.63
C VAL A 161 -13.10 -0.53 -5.13
N ILE A 162 -12.49 0.59 -4.74
CA ILE A 162 -12.34 0.97 -3.32
C ILE A 162 -13.55 1.70 -2.71
N SER A 163 -14.69 1.73 -3.41
CA SER A 163 -15.92 2.37 -2.93
C SER A 163 -16.44 1.80 -1.61
N PHE A 164 -16.06 0.58 -1.21
CA PHE A 164 -16.42 0.00 0.08
C PHE A 164 -15.91 0.81 1.29
N CYS A 165 -14.78 1.52 1.16
CA CYS A 165 -14.22 2.37 2.23
C CYS A 165 -14.56 3.85 2.07
N ARG A 166 -15.49 4.20 1.17
CA ARG A 166 -15.87 5.58 0.82
C ARG A 166 -16.09 6.51 2.02
N VAL A 167 -16.80 6.03 3.04
CA VAL A 167 -17.18 6.83 4.21
C VAL A 167 -16.09 6.91 5.30
N SER A 168 -15.07 6.06 5.23
CA SER A 168 -14.05 5.92 6.28
C SER A 168 -12.66 6.33 5.85
N LEU A 169 -12.37 6.33 4.55
CA LEU A 169 -11.05 6.65 4.03
C LEU A 169 -10.68 8.12 4.32
N VAL A 170 -9.72 8.30 5.21
CA VAL A 170 -9.18 9.61 5.62
C VAL A 170 -7.98 10.00 4.78
N ALA A 171 -7.19 9.02 4.32
CA ALA A 171 -5.98 9.28 3.56
C ALA A 171 -5.77 8.24 2.46
N LEU A 172 -5.52 8.72 1.24
CA LEU A 172 -5.23 7.89 0.07
C LEU A 172 -3.91 8.35 -0.56
N LYS A 173 -2.96 7.42 -0.68
CA LYS A 173 -1.68 7.63 -1.38
C LYS A 173 -1.54 6.62 -2.51
N LEU A 174 -1.39 7.11 -3.73
CA LEU A 174 -1.12 6.35 -4.93
C LEU A 174 0.25 6.77 -5.45
N ARG A 175 1.17 5.81 -5.60
CA ARG A 175 2.46 5.98 -6.27
C ARG A 175 2.42 5.23 -7.58
N ILE A 176 2.78 5.87 -8.67
CA ILE A 176 2.73 5.28 -10.01
C ILE A 176 4.14 5.12 -10.53
N TYR A 177 4.57 3.89 -10.73
CA TYR A 177 5.85 3.56 -11.33
C TYR A 177 5.64 3.33 -12.83
N ALA A 178 6.46 3.98 -13.67
CA ALA A 178 6.52 3.64 -15.08
C ALA A 178 7.16 2.25 -15.24
N VAL A 179 6.62 1.42 -16.13
CA VAL A 179 7.18 0.09 -16.42
C VAL A 179 8.51 0.27 -17.16
N ASN A 180 9.63 -0.08 -16.52
CA ASN A 180 11.01 0.06 -17.03
C ASN A 180 11.31 -0.72 -18.35
N GLY A 181 10.32 -1.35 -18.97
CA GLY A 181 10.42 -1.98 -20.30
C GLY A 181 9.95 -1.11 -21.47
N PHE A 182 9.46 0.10 -21.22
CA PHE A 182 8.97 1.04 -22.26
C PHE A 182 9.84 2.30 -22.40
N ILE A 183 11.06 2.27 -21.87
CA ILE A 183 11.99 3.42 -21.89
C ILE A 183 12.44 3.78 -23.33
N GLU A 184 12.27 2.89 -24.31
CA GLU A 184 12.67 3.20 -25.70
C GLU A 184 11.61 3.95 -26.54
N GLU A 185 10.37 4.17 -26.07
CA GLU A 185 9.33 4.84 -26.89
C GLU A 185 8.60 6.02 -26.22
N ALA A 186 8.96 6.42 -25.01
CA ALA A 186 8.16 7.36 -24.21
C ALA A 186 8.82 8.72 -23.93
N GLU A 187 9.61 9.27 -24.86
CA GLU A 187 10.10 10.66 -24.75
C GLU A 187 8.97 11.71 -24.70
N ASP A 188 7.73 11.35 -25.05
CA ASP A 188 6.59 12.29 -25.16
C ASP A 188 5.37 12.00 -24.24
N SER A 189 5.37 10.95 -23.40
CA SER A 189 4.18 10.63 -22.59
C SER A 189 4.25 11.15 -21.16
N THR A 190 4.10 12.46 -21.00
CA THR A 190 3.80 13.06 -19.69
C THR A 190 2.50 12.44 -19.15
N PRO A 191 2.48 11.86 -17.93
CA PRO A 191 1.25 11.36 -17.33
C PRO A 191 0.24 12.50 -17.17
N TYR A 192 -0.92 12.37 -17.82
CA TYR A 192 -2.02 13.33 -17.75
C TYR A 192 -3.12 12.81 -16.84
N VAL A 193 -3.64 13.68 -15.97
CA VAL A 193 -4.79 13.39 -15.09
C VAL A 193 -5.92 14.36 -15.40
N ASP A 194 -7.08 13.82 -15.74
CA ASP A 194 -8.31 14.59 -15.87
C ASP A 194 -8.75 15.06 -14.48
N ARG A 195 -8.58 16.37 -14.24
CA ARG A 195 -8.93 17.01 -12.97
C ARG A 195 -10.41 16.86 -12.64
N VAL A 196 -11.31 17.04 -13.61
CA VAL A 196 -12.76 17.02 -13.36
C VAL A 196 -13.19 15.61 -12.98
N ALA A 197 -12.66 14.61 -13.69
CA ALA A 197 -12.90 13.20 -13.36
C ALA A 197 -12.35 12.86 -11.96
N LEU A 198 -11.13 13.29 -11.64
CA LEU A 198 -10.53 13.05 -10.33
C LEU A 198 -11.30 13.78 -9.21
N GLN A 199 -11.67 15.04 -9.40
CA GLN A 199 -12.51 15.80 -8.46
C GLN A 199 -13.84 15.08 -8.20
N GLY A 200 -14.50 14.62 -9.27
CA GLY A 200 -15.73 13.82 -9.17
C GLY A 200 -15.53 12.54 -8.36
N CYS A 201 -14.40 11.85 -8.55
CA CYS A 201 -14.05 10.67 -7.74
C CYS A 201 -13.82 11.04 -6.27
N LEU A 202 -12.99 12.05 -5.97
CA LEU A 202 -12.67 12.47 -4.61
C LEU A 202 -13.88 13.02 -3.86
N ALA A 203 -14.81 13.68 -4.55
CA ALA A 203 -16.07 14.16 -3.98
C ALA A 203 -16.91 13.03 -3.37
N THR A 204 -16.70 11.80 -3.85
CA THR A 204 -17.38 10.65 -3.26
C THR A 204 -16.84 10.31 -1.88
N TYR A 205 -15.66 10.72 -1.46
CA TYR A 205 -15.05 10.33 -0.18
C TYR A 205 -15.20 11.43 0.88
N PRO A 206 -16.31 11.48 1.67
CA PRO A 206 -16.57 12.59 2.59
C PRO A 206 -15.57 12.68 3.74
N ALA A 207 -14.92 11.59 4.13
CA ALA A 207 -13.94 11.59 5.22
C ALA A 207 -12.53 11.98 4.76
N LEU A 208 -12.29 12.09 3.44
CA LEU A 208 -10.96 12.25 2.88
C LEU A 208 -10.36 13.59 3.28
N ARG A 209 -9.19 13.54 3.91
CA ARG A 209 -8.40 14.69 4.33
C ARG A 209 -7.12 14.84 3.53
N CYS A 210 -6.57 13.73 3.03
CA CYS A 210 -5.31 13.72 2.32
C CYS A 210 -5.39 12.86 1.06
N PHE A 211 -5.03 13.42 -0.08
CA PHE A 211 -4.85 12.69 -1.34
C PHE A 211 -3.46 12.92 -1.90
N TRP A 212 -2.73 11.85 -2.21
CA TRP A 212 -1.42 11.94 -2.86
C TRP A 212 -1.41 11.05 -4.09
N LEU A 213 -1.15 11.64 -5.25
CA LEU A 213 -0.86 10.96 -6.51
C LEU A 213 0.56 11.32 -6.90
N LEU A 214 1.48 10.37 -6.79
CA LEU A 214 2.91 10.62 -6.89
C LEU A 214 3.52 9.80 -8.02
N ASP A 215 4.58 10.34 -8.62
CA ASP A 215 5.51 9.54 -9.43
C ASP A 215 6.31 8.61 -8.49
N GLY A 216 6.28 7.32 -8.77
CA GLY A 216 7.03 6.31 -8.02
C GLY A 216 8.53 6.33 -8.31
N ASN A 217 8.92 6.71 -9.54
CA ASN A 217 10.32 6.80 -9.96
C ASN A 217 11.01 8.04 -9.38
N ASN A 218 10.26 9.13 -9.19
CA ASN A 218 10.74 10.30 -8.48
C ASN A 218 9.63 10.93 -7.63
N PRO A 219 9.44 10.48 -6.37
CA PRO A 219 8.36 10.98 -5.51
C PRO A 219 8.52 12.45 -5.10
N ASN A 220 9.67 13.05 -5.41
CA ASN A 220 9.99 14.45 -5.17
C ASN A 220 10.22 15.23 -6.48
N SER A 221 9.99 14.64 -7.66
CA SER A 221 10.16 15.40 -8.91
C SER A 221 9.11 16.51 -8.97
N ASP A 222 9.56 17.65 -9.45
CA ASP A 222 8.70 18.66 -10.03
C ASP A 222 7.83 18.02 -11.15
N PRO A 223 6.65 18.57 -11.44
CA PRO A 223 5.81 18.09 -12.54
C PRO A 223 6.64 18.00 -13.84
N PRO A 224 6.36 17.02 -14.73
CA PRO A 224 7.15 16.85 -15.94
C PRO A 224 7.15 18.14 -16.74
N SER A 225 8.34 18.62 -17.11
CA SER A 225 8.57 19.97 -17.67
C SER A 225 8.05 20.17 -19.10
N SER A 226 7.34 19.20 -19.67
CA SER A 226 6.72 19.26 -21.00
C SER A 226 5.21 19.42 -20.86
N ASP A 227 4.77 20.67 -20.67
CA ASP A 227 3.36 21.07 -20.63
C ASP A 227 2.57 20.57 -21.88
N PRO A 228 1.32 20.15 -21.70
CA PRO A 228 0.16 20.97 -22.03
C PRO A 228 -0.15 21.86 -20.83
N PRO A 229 -0.66 23.09 -21.03
CA PRO A 229 -0.72 24.11 -19.99
C PRO A 229 -1.37 23.51 -18.76
N THR A 230 -0.63 23.49 -17.65
CA THR A 230 -1.18 23.20 -16.32
C THR A 230 -2.55 23.90 -16.24
N PRO A 231 -3.69 23.18 -16.23
CA PRO A 231 -4.98 23.84 -16.22
C PRO A 231 -5.00 24.74 -14.98
N PRO A 232 -5.35 26.03 -15.12
CA PRO A 232 -5.06 27.08 -14.13
C PRO A 232 -5.55 26.79 -12.70
N ASP A 233 -6.46 25.83 -12.51
CA ASP A 233 -7.09 25.55 -11.21
C ASP A 233 -6.52 24.32 -10.46
N LEU A 234 -5.30 23.86 -10.78
CA LEU A 234 -4.49 23.06 -9.83
C LEU A 234 -3.77 23.94 -8.79
N THR A 235 -3.93 25.25 -8.83
CA THR A 235 -3.18 26.23 -8.02
C THR A 235 -3.77 26.47 -6.63
N GLU A 236 -5.06 26.21 -6.42
CA GLU A 236 -5.76 26.54 -5.16
C GLU A 236 -6.49 25.34 -4.55
N ILE A 237 -6.21 25.07 -3.27
CA ILE A 237 -6.91 24.03 -2.49
C ILE A 237 -8.42 24.30 -2.37
N LYS A 238 -8.85 25.57 -2.50
CA LYS A 238 -10.24 25.98 -2.37
C LYS A 238 -11.13 25.29 -3.42
N THR A 239 -10.68 25.22 -4.67
CA THR A 239 -11.39 24.53 -5.76
C THR A 239 -11.63 23.05 -5.44
N TRP A 240 -10.69 22.39 -4.78
CA TRP A 240 -10.85 21.01 -4.35
C TRP A 240 -11.82 20.85 -3.18
N LYS A 241 -11.81 21.81 -2.25
CA LYS A 241 -12.72 21.83 -1.09
C LYS A 241 -14.19 22.03 -1.47
N GLU A 242 -14.50 22.62 -2.63
CA GLU A 242 -15.87 22.70 -3.14
C GLU A 242 -16.47 21.31 -3.36
N SER A 243 -15.65 20.35 -3.80
CA SER A 243 -16.04 18.96 -4.04
C SER A 243 -15.78 18.05 -2.83
N CYS A 244 -14.72 18.31 -2.06
CA CYS A 244 -14.30 17.51 -0.90
C CYS A 244 -14.02 18.43 0.30
N PRO A 245 -15.03 18.84 1.08
CA PRO A 245 -14.90 19.90 2.09
C PRO A 245 -13.90 19.63 3.21
N HIS A 246 -13.61 18.37 3.49
CA HIS A 246 -12.69 17.95 4.54
C HIS A 246 -11.23 17.81 4.07
N LEU A 247 -10.97 18.01 2.78
CA LEU A 247 -9.63 17.91 2.21
C LEU A 247 -8.71 18.99 2.80
N LYS A 248 -7.62 18.54 3.41
CA LYS A 248 -6.58 19.39 4.02
C LYS A 248 -5.33 19.44 3.17
N GLU A 249 -5.03 18.35 2.48
CA GLU A 249 -3.83 18.21 1.66
C GLU A 249 -4.15 17.47 0.37
N ILE A 250 -3.65 18.01 -0.75
CA ILE A 250 -3.58 17.30 -2.02
C ILE A 250 -2.18 17.43 -2.60
N ASN A 251 -1.62 16.34 -3.13
CA ASN A 251 -0.38 16.34 -3.88
C ASN A 251 -0.59 15.56 -5.17
N ILE A 252 -0.34 16.18 -6.31
CA ILE A 252 -0.40 15.52 -7.62
C ILE A 252 0.92 15.82 -8.33
N PHE A 253 1.73 14.79 -8.54
CA PHE A 253 3.02 14.86 -9.25
C PHE A 253 3.89 16.05 -8.81
N GLY A 254 4.09 16.19 -7.50
CA GLY A 254 4.93 17.26 -6.92
C GLY A 254 4.18 18.56 -6.62
N VAL A 255 3.02 18.80 -7.24
CA VAL A 255 2.18 19.96 -6.94
C VAL A 255 1.40 19.71 -5.66
N LYS A 256 1.88 20.28 -4.55
CA LYS A 256 1.27 20.17 -3.22
C LYS A 256 0.48 21.41 -2.84
N LEU A 257 -0.79 21.23 -2.48
CA LEU A 257 -1.66 22.26 -1.90
C LEU A 257 -2.07 21.86 -0.48
N VAL A 258 -2.04 22.82 0.45
CA VAL A 258 -2.39 22.64 1.87
C VAL A 258 -3.35 23.75 2.28
N GLY A 259 -4.34 23.44 3.11
CA GLY A 259 -5.23 24.46 3.69
C GLY A 259 -5.94 24.03 4.95
#